data_AF-A0A7C5V7M5-F1
#
_entry.id   AF-A0A7C5V7M5-F1
#
_cell.length_a   1.000
_cell.length_b   1.000
_cell.length_c   1.000
_cell.angle_alpha   90.00
_cell.angle_beta   90.00
_cell.angle_gamma   90.00
#
_symmetry.space_group_name_H-M   'P 1'
#
loop_
_entity.id
_entity.type
_entity.pdbx_description
1 polymer ?
#
loop_
_entity_poly.entity_id
_entity_poly.type
_entity_poly.pdbx_seq_one_letter_code
_entity_poly.pdbx_strand_id
1 'polypeptide(L)'
;MDFYVYFQNHLQRGISLMKSFHTLWITLFSLVLSVPAASQRLDPGRLVYSGAFRMPDSEPYEHGWYWGGSSAAYYGQGDPGGPNDGFPGSIFGTGHNWNVFVAEIDIPIPVISQAKNPDELNTARFLQPFHDVRGRLFEDAAGQPIFYEILRTGMVILHSGENRTSPKLVMARGQHLQEDRQDPSHMWCELNLSDPHPRGNWIFGLYTNYTTCDYMFEIPDSWSDTHAPGMSLATGRFRDGLWSGRGPALFAFRPWPSDTPADGDTITEILPLLLYGIQQPGNQHIQTDPSMRMDGFREADEWVGGAWIETAEASAVVLVGTRGLGEVWYGLPDGTVWPDEPPYPDDPEDQRGWWCEEFEAQLIFFDTGDLADVACGLADPWDPQPYAAFDLTPFLYSVSSPQQKEQVSAVCHDPVNNRLYIFEPLADEDKPLVHVFRIRMETSVRESEKSIEPGLILFPNPFNMETTVQFTLERAGPVRMRVYDLRGREVLSETVSGLTPGPVKIRLRSESLSTGVYGVVIQTGQMVRTGKMVVMK
;
A
#
# COMPACT_ATOMS: atom_id res chain seq x y z
N MET A 1 -56.67 -25.10 56.35
CA MET A 1 -57.12 -24.96 54.95
C MET A 1 -56.00 -24.25 54.20
N ASP A 2 -54.74 -24.66 54.40
CA ASP A 2 -53.58 -23.77 54.18
C ASP A 2 -52.40 -24.43 53.45
N PHE A 3 -52.46 -25.73 53.16
CA PHE A 3 -51.42 -26.39 52.35
C PHE A 3 -51.69 -26.29 50.84
N TYR A 4 -52.96 -26.17 50.44
CA TYR A 4 -53.33 -26.17 49.01
C TYR A 4 -53.12 -24.79 48.35
N VAL A 5 -53.26 -23.69 49.10
CA VAL A 5 -53.06 -22.32 48.59
C VAL A 5 -51.56 -21.98 48.49
N TYR A 6 -50.72 -22.52 49.38
CA TYR A 6 -49.27 -22.31 49.34
C TYR A 6 -48.64 -23.00 48.11
N PHE A 7 -49.10 -24.21 47.77
CA PHE A 7 -48.56 -24.97 46.64
C PHE A 7 -48.96 -24.38 45.28
N GLN A 8 -50.19 -23.86 45.15
CA GLN A 8 -50.67 -23.20 43.92
C GLN A 8 -49.91 -21.91 43.60
N ASN A 9 -49.62 -21.08 44.61
CA ASN A 9 -48.87 -19.83 44.41
C ASN A 9 -47.38 -20.05 44.10
N HIS A 10 -46.76 -21.14 44.59
CA HIS A 10 -45.39 -21.50 44.22
C HIS A 10 -45.28 -22.18 42.85
N LEU A 11 -46.27 -22.98 42.44
CA LEU A 11 -46.30 -23.51 41.06
C LEU A 11 -46.51 -22.42 40.02
N GLN A 12 -47.38 -21.43 40.28
CA GLN A 12 -47.59 -20.32 39.33
C GLN A 12 -46.37 -19.39 39.22
N ARG A 13 -45.64 -19.14 40.32
CA ARG A 13 -44.37 -18.39 40.26
C ARG A 13 -43.26 -19.17 39.56
N GLY A 14 -43.19 -20.50 39.75
CA GLY A 14 -42.24 -21.35 39.03
C GLY A 14 -42.50 -21.43 37.52
N ILE A 15 -43.77 -21.49 37.11
CA ILE A 15 -44.17 -21.54 35.70
C ILE A 15 -44.01 -20.16 35.03
N SER A 16 -44.21 -19.06 35.76
CA SER A 16 -43.94 -17.71 35.24
C SER A 16 -42.44 -17.45 35.08
N LEU A 17 -41.58 -17.92 36.00
CA LEU A 17 -40.13 -17.86 35.81
C LEU A 17 -39.68 -18.75 34.64
N MET A 18 -40.19 -19.98 34.50
CA MET A 18 -39.79 -20.85 33.38
C MET A 18 -40.25 -20.33 32.02
N LYS A 19 -41.39 -19.62 31.93
CA LYS A 19 -41.81 -18.94 30.68
C LYS A 19 -40.95 -17.72 30.37
N SER A 20 -40.53 -16.93 31.35
CA SER A 20 -39.57 -15.84 31.14
C SER A 20 -38.18 -16.35 30.73
N PHE A 21 -37.75 -17.52 31.19
CA PHE A 21 -36.49 -18.14 30.74
C PHE A 21 -36.57 -18.78 29.35
N HIS A 22 -37.72 -19.30 28.92
CA HIS A 22 -37.90 -19.82 27.54
C HIS A 22 -38.09 -18.70 26.49
N THR A 23 -38.67 -17.55 26.87
CA THR A 23 -38.75 -16.40 25.95
C THR A 23 -37.42 -15.64 25.86
N LEU A 24 -36.56 -15.70 26.88
CA LEU A 24 -35.21 -15.10 26.83
C LEU A 24 -34.19 -15.97 26.08
N TRP A 25 -34.44 -17.27 25.91
CA TRP A 25 -33.56 -18.17 25.15
C TRP A 25 -33.85 -18.21 23.65
N ILE A 26 -35.05 -17.79 23.21
CA ILE A 26 -35.44 -17.81 21.79
C ILE A 26 -35.26 -16.44 21.12
N THR A 27 -35.09 -15.34 21.87
CA THR A 27 -34.62 -14.05 21.34
C THR A 27 -33.10 -13.84 21.45
N LEU A 28 -32.36 -14.73 22.12
CA LEU A 28 -30.88 -14.71 22.13
C LEU A 28 -30.22 -15.59 21.07
N PHE A 29 -31.00 -16.25 20.20
CA PHE A 29 -30.46 -17.17 19.17
C PHE A 29 -30.90 -16.78 17.75
N SER A 30 -30.99 -15.47 17.49
CA SER A 30 -31.09 -14.90 16.13
C SER A 30 -30.44 -13.52 16.02
N LEU A 31 -29.48 -13.19 16.89
CA LEU A 31 -28.34 -12.41 16.43
C LEU A 31 -27.30 -13.46 16.02
N VAL A 32 -27.44 -13.98 14.80
CA VAL A 32 -26.22 -14.23 14.04
C VAL A 32 -25.64 -12.84 13.93
N LEU A 33 -24.74 -12.46 14.85
CA LEU A 33 -23.69 -11.55 14.48
C LEU A 33 -23.16 -12.17 13.21
N SER A 34 -23.52 -11.58 12.08
CA SER A 34 -22.76 -11.77 10.86
C SER A 34 -21.37 -11.35 11.28
N VAL A 35 -20.56 -12.31 11.72
CA VAL A 35 -19.11 -12.17 11.70
C VAL A 35 -18.89 -11.72 10.27
N PRO A 36 -18.43 -10.47 10.05
CA PRO A 36 -18.09 -10.06 8.69
C PRO A 36 -17.20 -11.18 8.17
N ALA A 37 -17.56 -11.76 7.03
CA ALA A 37 -16.69 -12.75 6.43
C ALA A 37 -15.31 -12.09 6.37
N ALA A 38 -14.28 -12.76 6.89
CA ALA A 38 -12.92 -12.24 6.86
C ALA A 38 -12.67 -11.69 5.46
N SER A 39 -12.36 -10.39 5.38
CA SER A 39 -12.11 -9.72 4.12
C SER A 39 -11.04 -10.51 3.36
N GLN A 40 -11.29 -10.81 2.09
CA GLN A 40 -10.34 -11.61 1.33
C GLN A 40 -9.07 -10.80 1.06
N ARG A 41 -7.94 -11.47 0.79
CA ARG A 41 -6.74 -10.78 0.30
C ARG A 41 -7.06 -10.03 -0.99
N LEU A 42 -6.63 -8.77 -1.08
CA LEU A 42 -6.74 -8.01 -2.32
C LEU A 42 -5.86 -8.63 -3.41
N ASP A 43 -6.47 -9.13 -4.48
CA ASP A 43 -5.74 -9.57 -5.67
C ASP A 43 -5.15 -8.36 -6.41
N PRO A 44 -3.81 -8.28 -6.61
CA PRO A 44 -3.19 -7.19 -7.38
C PRO A 44 -3.75 -7.04 -8.80
N GLY A 45 -4.28 -8.11 -9.40
CA GLY A 45 -4.94 -8.06 -10.71
C GLY A 45 -6.23 -7.23 -10.74
N ARG A 46 -6.70 -6.75 -9.58
CA ARG A 46 -7.81 -5.79 -9.46
C ARG A 46 -7.36 -4.33 -9.66
N LEU A 47 -6.06 -4.02 -9.58
CA LEU A 47 -5.56 -2.69 -9.90
C LEU A 47 -5.63 -2.44 -11.40
N VAL A 48 -6.35 -1.38 -11.79
CA VAL A 48 -6.52 -0.98 -13.18
C VAL A 48 -5.99 0.43 -13.36
N TYR A 49 -4.97 0.58 -14.18
CA TYR A 49 -4.42 1.88 -14.52
C TYR A 49 -5.45 2.76 -15.21
N SER A 50 -5.61 3.98 -14.71
CA SER A 50 -6.58 4.98 -15.18
C SER A 50 -5.90 6.15 -15.91
N GLY A 51 -4.58 6.23 -15.89
CA GLY A 51 -3.79 7.31 -16.50
C GLY A 51 -2.95 8.07 -15.48
N ALA A 52 -2.36 9.18 -15.91
CA ALA A 52 -1.60 10.09 -15.07
C ALA A 52 -2.05 11.55 -15.27
N PHE A 53 -1.65 12.43 -14.35
CA PHE A 53 -1.81 13.87 -14.47
C PHE A 53 -0.56 14.61 -13.95
N ARG A 54 -0.41 15.87 -14.38
CA ARG A 54 0.75 16.74 -14.06
C ARG A 54 0.47 17.60 -12.84
N MET A 55 1.56 18.00 -12.19
CA MET A 55 1.52 19.05 -11.17
C MET A 55 1.48 20.46 -11.79
N PRO A 56 0.78 21.42 -11.14
CA PRO A 56 0.82 22.82 -11.53
C PRO A 56 2.24 23.38 -11.42
N ASP A 57 2.56 24.38 -12.23
CA ASP A 57 3.78 25.15 -12.05
C ASP A 57 3.70 25.99 -10.78
N SER A 58 4.82 26.14 -10.09
CA SER A 58 4.90 26.81 -8.79
C SER A 58 6.18 27.61 -8.66
N GLU A 59 6.05 28.82 -8.13
CA GLU A 59 7.16 29.69 -7.76
C GLU A 59 7.01 30.10 -6.29
N PRO A 60 8.11 30.19 -5.51
CA PRO A 60 9.49 29.94 -5.93
C PRO A 60 9.79 28.43 -6.07
N TYR A 61 10.72 28.08 -6.97
CA TYR A 61 11.16 26.69 -7.23
C TYR A 61 11.45 25.91 -5.95
N GLU A 62 12.11 26.55 -4.99
CA GLU A 62 12.56 25.94 -3.74
C GLU A 62 11.41 25.48 -2.85
N HIS A 63 10.19 25.99 -3.03
CA HIS A 63 9.01 25.56 -2.25
C HIS A 63 8.09 24.65 -3.07
N GLY A 64 8.34 24.58 -4.37
CA GLY A 64 7.43 24.07 -5.38
C GLY A 64 7.43 22.56 -5.54
N TRP A 65 6.80 22.09 -6.62
CA TRP A 65 6.78 20.67 -6.97
C TRP A 65 8.10 20.15 -7.56
N TYR A 66 9.02 21.03 -7.92
CA TYR A 66 10.33 20.64 -8.41
C TYR A 66 11.10 19.93 -7.29
N TRP A 67 11.57 18.70 -7.56
CA TRP A 67 12.12 17.78 -6.55
C TRP A 67 11.20 17.57 -5.35
N GLY A 68 9.88 17.66 -5.56
CA GLY A 68 8.86 17.50 -4.53
C GLY A 68 8.06 16.19 -4.68
N GLY A 69 6.95 16.10 -3.95
CA GLY A 69 6.06 14.94 -3.98
C GLY A 69 6.56 13.75 -3.18
N SER A 70 7.34 13.99 -2.12
CA SER A 70 7.82 12.96 -1.19
C SER A 70 6.74 12.43 -0.25
N SER A 71 5.64 13.17 -0.07
CA SER A 71 4.52 12.80 0.79
C SER A 71 3.22 13.35 0.23
N ALA A 72 2.12 12.60 0.39
CA ALA A 72 0.81 12.99 -0.10
C ALA A 72 -0.31 12.46 0.81
N ALA A 73 -1.39 13.22 0.94
CA ALA A 73 -2.58 12.83 1.68
C ALA A 73 -3.85 13.21 0.91
N TYR A 74 -4.76 12.26 0.76
CA TYR A 74 -6.05 12.48 0.10
C TYR A 74 -7.05 13.11 1.08
N TYR A 75 -7.81 14.10 0.62
CA TYR A 75 -8.89 14.71 1.38
C TYR A 75 -10.21 14.62 0.61
N GLY A 76 -11.09 13.70 1.02
CA GLY A 76 -12.34 13.43 0.31
C GLY A 76 -13.39 14.54 0.36
N GLN A 77 -13.24 15.52 1.26
CA GLN A 77 -14.10 16.72 1.30
C GLN A 77 -13.43 17.94 0.62
N GLY A 78 -12.27 17.74 0.01
CA GLY A 78 -11.60 18.72 -0.82
C GLY A 78 -12.36 19.02 -2.11
N ASP A 79 -11.98 20.11 -2.77
CA ASP A 79 -12.58 20.59 -4.02
C ASP A 79 -14.13 20.56 -4.08
N PRO A 80 -14.85 21.10 -3.06
CA PRO A 80 -16.32 21.02 -3.02
C PRO A 80 -17.01 21.80 -4.14
N GLY A 81 -16.29 22.72 -4.80
CA GLY A 81 -16.76 23.49 -5.96
C GLY A 81 -16.25 22.96 -7.30
N GLY A 82 -15.59 21.81 -7.29
CA GLY A 82 -14.98 21.17 -8.45
C GLY A 82 -15.98 20.72 -9.51
N PRO A 83 -15.49 20.43 -10.73
CA PRO A 83 -16.31 19.82 -11.76
C PRO A 83 -16.81 18.43 -11.33
N ASN A 84 -18.01 18.04 -11.77
CA ASN A 84 -18.49 16.67 -11.58
C ASN A 84 -17.92 15.75 -12.68
N ASP A 85 -16.62 15.54 -12.65
CA ASP A 85 -15.84 14.76 -13.64
C ASP A 85 -15.49 13.34 -13.17
N GLY A 86 -15.90 12.99 -11.96
CA GLY A 86 -15.67 11.68 -11.35
C GLY A 86 -14.41 11.59 -10.50
N PHE A 87 -13.66 12.68 -10.32
CA PHE A 87 -12.44 12.75 -9.47
C PHE A 87 -12.63 13.74 -8.32
N PRO A 88 -13.50 13.42 -7.33
CA PRO A 88 -13.76 14.32 -6.22
C PRO A 88 -12.61 14.35 -5.20
N GLY A 89 -12.62 15.39 -4.38
CA GLY A 89 -11.62 15.57 -3.32
C GLY A 89 -10.38 16.30 -3.82
N SER A 90 -9.37 16.31 -2.98
CA SER A 90 -8.09 16.98 -3.24
C SER A 90 -6.92 16.15 -2.71
N ILE A 91 -5.71 16.56 -3.08
CA ILE A 91 -4.48 15.99 -2.56
C ILE A 91 -3.67 17.11 -1.90
N PHE A 92 -3.32 16.91 -0.64
CA PHE A 92 -2.24 17.65 0.02
C PHE A 92 -0.93 16.97 -0.35
N GLY A 93 0.08 17.71 -0.77
CA GLY A 93 1.39 17.13 -1.07
C GLY A 93 2.55 18.05 -0.69
N THR A 94 3.68 17.44 -0.39
CA THR A 94 4.92 18.14 -0.05
C THR A 94 5.59 18.67 -1.32
N GLY A 95 6.09 19.89 -1.24
CA GLY A 95 6.95 20.51 -2.24
C GLY A 95 8.38 19.99 -2.11
N HIS A 96 9.33 20.82 -2.54
CA HIS A 96 10.74 20.46 -2.62
C HIS A 96 11.25 19.75 -1.36
N ASN A 97 11.99 18.66 -1.57
CA ASN A 97 12.44 17.75 -0.51
C ASN A 97 13.37 18.37 0.56
N TRP A 98 13.79 19.62 0.42
CA TRP A 98 14.61 20.31 1.41
C TRP A 98 13.81 21.08 2.45
N ASN A 99 12.59 21.52 2.12
CA ASN A 99 11.76 22.28 3.05
C ASN A 99 10.34 21.73 3.22
N VAL A 100 9.88 20.83 2.35
CA VAL A 100 8.58 20.14 2.48
C VAL A 100 7.41 21.06 2.82
N PHE A 101 7.36 22.24 2.21
CA PHE A 101 6.17 23.09 2.25
C PHE A 101 4.99 22.30 1.68
N VAL A 102 3.77 22.59 2.13
CA VAL A 102 2.60 21.82 1.71
C VAL A 102 1.70 22.70 0.84
N ALA A 103 1.17 22.11 -0.22
CA ALA A 103 0.10 22.68 -1.04
C ALA A 103 -1.08 21.70 -1.11
N GLU A 104 -2.26 22.22 -1.47
CA GLU A 104 -3.44 21.44 -1.81
C GLU A 104 -3.79 21.64 -3.28
N ILE A 105 -4.00 20.54 -4.01
CA ILE A 105 -4.35 20.53 -5.43
C ILE A 105 -5.66 19.79 -5.70
N ASP A 106 -6.37 20.20 -6.75
CA ASP A 106 -7.47 19.42 -7.31
C ASP A 106 -6.96 18.14 -8.02
N ILE A 107 -7.88 17.26 -8.40
CA ILE A 107 -7.56 16.01 -9.10
C ILE A 107 -8.21 16.06 -10.48
N PRO A 108 -7.48 16.36 -11.56
CA PRO A 108 -8.05 16.36 -12.89
C PRO A 108 -8.28 14.93 -13.39
N ILE A 109 -9.10 14.78 -14.45
CA ILE A 109 -9.24 13.50 -15.15
C ILE A 109 -7.85 13.01 -15.61
N PRO A 110 -7.39 11.83 -15.17
CA PRO A 110 -6.11 11.27 -15.60
C PRO A 110 -6.17 10.83 -17.06
N VAL A 111 -5.04 10.93 -17.75
CA VAL A 111 -4.92 10.58 -19.18
C VAL A 111 -3.95 9.42 -19.35
N ILE A 112 -4.30 8.45 -20.19
CA ILE A 112 -3.39 7.39 -20.60
C ILE A 112 -2.65 7.87 -21.86
N SER A 113 -1.42 8.38 -21.71
CA SER A 113 -0.53 8.63 -22.84
C SER A 113 0.10 7.31 -23.31
N GLN A 114 -0.15 6.91 -24.54
CA GLN A 114 0.50 5.74 -25.14
C GLN A 114 1.99 5.98 -25.40
N ALA A 115 2.36 7.23 -25.65
CA ALA A 115 3.74 7.65 -25.91
C ALA A 115 4.53 7.93 -24.64
N LYS A 116 3.90 7.86 -23.46
CA LYS A 116 4.46 8.35 -22.18
C LYS A 116 4.95 9.80 -22.30
N ASN A 117 4.14 10.66 -22.91
CA ASN A 117 4.43 12.07 -23.10
C ASN A 117 3.67 12.92 -22.05
N PRO A 118 4.38 13.61 -21.13
CA PRO A 118 3.74 14.48 -20.14
C PRO A 118 2.85 15.57 -20.76
N ASP A 119 3.16 16.08 -21.95
CA ASP A 119 2.38 17.14 -22.60
C ASP A 119 0.97 16.71 -23.05
N GLU A 120 0.68 15.41 -23.04
CA GLU A 120 -0.67 14.87 -23.33
C GLU A 120 -1.57 14.82 -22.08
N LEU A 121 -1.01 15.06 -20.90
CA LEU A 121 -1.70 14.90 -19.62
C LEU A 121 -2.41 16.19 -19.19
N ASN A 122 -3.51 16.01 -18.45
CA ASN A 122 -4.14 17.14 -17.76
C ASN A 122 -3.28 17.59 -16.57
N THR A 123 -3.37 18.88 -16.22
CA THR A 123 -2.61 19.47 -15.12
C THR A 123 -3.55 19.82 -13.97
N ALA A 124 -3.18 19.44 -12.75
CA ALA A 124 -3.88 19.84 -11.54
C ALA A 124 -3.74 21.36 -11.29
N ARG A 125 -4.60 21.91 -10.44
CA ARG A 125 -4.64 23.31 -10.06
C ARG A 125 -4.54 23.44 -8.55
N PHE A 126 -3.89 24.51 -8.10
CA PHE A 126 -3.89 24.84 -6.68
C PHE A 126 -5.28 25.18 -6.18
N LEU A 127 -5.68 24.49 -5.10
CA LEU A 127 -6.76 24.92 -4.22
C LEU A 127 -6.17 25.79 -3.09
N GLN A 128 -5.00 25.40 -2.58
CA GLN A 128 -4.18 26.19 -1.68
C GLN A 128 -2.72 26.13 -2.16
N PRO A 129 -2.03 27.26 -2.36
CA PRO A 129 -0.62 27.25 -2.76
C PRO A 129 0.27 26.78 -1.61
N PHE A 130 1.57 26.62 -1.90
CA PHE A 130 2.56 26.19 -0.92
C PHE A 130 2.65 27.14 0.30
N HIS A 131 2.57 26.57 1.49
CA HIS A 131 2.81 27.26 2.76
C HIS A 131 3.72 26.46 3.68
N ASP A 132 4.41 27.17 4.57
CA ASP A 132 5.19 26.57 5.63
C ASP A 132 4.27 26.05 6.74
N VAL A 133 4.23 24.72 6.90
CA VAL A 133 3.43 24.06 7.94
C VAL A 133 4.29 23.39 9.01
N ARG A 134 5.61 23.52 8.93
CA ARG A 134 6.58 22.70 9.68
C ARG A 134 6.60 22.96 11.18
N GLY A 135 6.39 24.22 11.56
CA GLY A 135 6.51 24.67 12.94
C GLY A 135 7.80 24.23 13.64
N ARG A 136 7.69 23.93 14.94
CA ARG A 136 8.81 23.59 15.82
C ARG A 136 9.59 22.33 15.43
N LEU A 137 8.99 21.46 14.61
CA LEU A 137 9.61 20.18 14.25
C LEU A 137 10.87 20.33 13.38
N PHE A 138 11.04 21.51 12.77
CA PHE A 138 12.17 21.91 11.92
C PHE A 138 12.98 23.06 12.53
N GLU A 139 12.84 23.28 13.84
CA GLU A 139 13.60 24.28 14.59
C GLU A 139 14.37 23.62 15.74
N ASP A 140 15.54 24.17 16.07
CA ASP A 140 16.27 23.76 17.26
C ASP A 140 15.65 24.34 18.56
N ALA A 141 16.25 24.00 19.69
CA ALA A 141 15.82 24.51 21.00
C ALA A 141 15.85 26.05 21.09
N ALA A 142 16.68 26.72 20.28
CA ALA A 142 16.78 28.17 20.20
C ALA A 142 15.85 28.80 19.13
N GLY A 143 15.06 27.98 18.42
CA GLY A 143 14.17 28.43 17.35
C GLY A 143 14.90 28.74 16.03
N GLN A 144 16.11 28.21 15.83
CA GLN A 144 16.80 28.32 14.54
C GLN A 144 16.40 27.17 13.62
N PRO A 145 16.26 27.40 12.29
CA PRO A 145 15.93 26.34 11.35
C PRO A 145 16.97 25.21 11.35
N ILE A 146 16.50 23.97 11.35
CA ILE A 146 17.31 22.76 11.16
C ILE A 146 17.23 22.36 9.69
N PHE A 147 18.38 22.04 9.09
CA PHE A 147 18.48 21.46 7.76
C PHE A 147 18.77 19.97 7.88
N TYR A 148 17.99 19.16 7.16
CA TYR A 148 18.08 17.70 7.19
C TYR A 148 18.76 17.19 5.94
N GLU A 149 19.61 16.17 6.11
CA GLU A 149 20.23 15.44 5.02
C GLU A 149 19.30 14.28 4.60
N ILE A 150 18.79 14.36 3.38
CA ILE A 150 17.86 13.36 2.80
C ILE A 150 16.63 13.19 3.71
N LEU A 151 15.82 14.24 3.75
CA LEU A 151 14.60 14.31 4.55
C LEU A 151 13.63 13.20 4.14
N ARG A 152 13.03 12.57 5.14
CA ARG A 152 12.01 11.54 5.01
C ARG A 152 10.73 12.04 5.66
N THR A 153 9.61 11.91 4.97
CA THR A 153 8.32 12.43 5.45
C THR A 153 7.20 11.47 5.16
N GLY A 154 6.28 11.32 6.11
CA GLY A 154 4.97 10.71 5.91
C GLY A 154 3.86 11.73 6.21
N MET A 155 2.72 11.63 5.53
CA MET A 155 1.61 12.58 5.70
C MET A 155 0.26 11.90 5.53
N VAL A 156 -0.72 12.27 6.37
CA VAL A 156 -2.10 11.77 6.30
C VAL A 156 -3.07 12.84 6.78
N ILE A 157 -4.32 12.79 6.31
CA ILE A 157 -5.41 13.53 6.94
C ILE A 157 -5.99 12.67 8.04
N LEU A 158 -5.91 13.14 9.28
CA LEU A 158 -6.66 12.56 10.38
C LEU A 158 -8.06 13.17 10.39
N HIS A 159 -9.07 12.36 10.06
CA HIS A 159 -10.45 12.82 10.11
C HIS A 159 -10.92 13.10 11.57
N SER A 160 -12.00 13.87 11.69
CA SER A 160 -12.59 14.21 12.99
C SER A 160 -13.03 12.94 13.73
N GLY A 161 -12.61 12.78 15.00
CA GLY A 161 -12.87 11.64 15.87
C GLY A 161 -13.15 12.06 17.31
N GLU A 162 -13.02 11.15 18.30
CA GLU A 162 -13.36 11.39 19.71
C GLU A 162 -12.85 12.74 20.23
N ASN A 163 -13.76 13.70 20.43
CA ASN A 163 -13.51 15.08 20.89
C ASN A 163 -12.70 16.01 19.95
N ARG A 164 -12.43 15.60 18.71
CA ARG A 164 -11.77 16.43 17.70
C ARG A 164 -12.77 17.20 16.85
N THR A 165 -12.52 18.49 16.71
CA THR A 165 -13.48 19.44 16.15
C THR A 165 -13.38 19.60 14.62
N SER A 166 -12.22 19.33 14.05
CA SER A 166 -11.93 19.43 12.62
C SER A 166 -10.88 18.39 12.20
N PRO A 167 -10.83 18.02 10.91
CA PRO A 167 -9.74 17.19 10.39
C PRO A 167 -8.39 17.90 10.52
N LYS A 168 -7.31 17.14 10.74
CA LYS A 168 -5.93 17.65 10.85
C LYS A 168 -5.05 17.03 9.77
N LEU A 169 -4.07 17.79 9.30
CA LEU A 169 -2.97 17.24 8.52
C LEU A 169 -1.91 16.76 9.51
N VAL A 170 -1.70 15.44 9.57
CA VAL A 170 -0.69 14.83 10.44
C VAL A 170 0.54 14.51 9.59
N MET A 171 1.71 14.83 10.11
CA MET A 171 2.98 14.63 9.43
C MET A 171 3.99 13.96 10.36
N ALA A 172 4.85 13.15 9.76
CA ALA A 172 6.07 12.67 10.39
C ALA A 172 7.30 13.14 9.59
N ARG A 173 8.43 13.33 10.26
CA ARG A 173 9.74 13.59 9.64
C ARG A 173 10.86 12.76 10.22
N GLY A 174 11.81 12.40 9.36
CA GLY A 174 13.07 11.77 9.70
C GLY A 174 14.18 12.22 8.73
N GLN A 175 15.38 11.71 8.92
CA GLN A 175 16.49 11.92 7.98
C GLN A 175 17.19 10.58 7.73
N HIS A 176 17.97 10.49 6.66
CA HIS A 176 18.60 9.23 6.27
C HIS A 176 19.67 8.76 7.27
N LEU A 177 20.51 9.70 7.73
CA LEU A 177 21.47 9.50 8.82
C LEU A 177 21.05 10.36 10.00
N GLN A 178 20.73 9.71 11.12
CA GLN A 178 20.37 10.40 12.36
C GLN A 178 21.51 10.24 13.35
N GLU A 179 21.82 11.31 14.09
CA GLU A 179 22.76 11.22 15.23
C GLU A 179 21.99 10.91 16.52
N ASP A 180 20.78 11.45 16.64
CA ASP A 180 19.94 11.36 17.82
C ASP A 180 18.87 10.26 17.71
N ARG A 181 18.69 9.54 18.82
CA ARG A 181 18.05 8.23 18.86
C ARG A 181 16.51 8.28 18.89
N GLN A 182 15.96 9.35 19.42
CA GLN A 182 14.52 9.53 19.71
C GLN A 182 14.10 10.98 19.48
N ASP A 183 14.61 11.57 18.41
CA ASP A 183 14.21 12.91 18.04
C ASP A 183 12.70 12.99 17.84
N PRO A 184 12.08 14.11 18.23
CA PRO A 184 10.77 14.45 17.73
C PRO A 184 10.62 14.20 16.24
N SER A 185 9.54 13.52 15.86
CA SER A 185 9.25 13.22 14.46
C SER A 185 7.84 13.58 14.06
N HIS A 186 6.89 13.58 14.98
CA HIS A 186 5.48 13.71 14.64
C HIS A 186 4.94 15.11 14.96
N MET A 187 4.03 15.57 14.12
CA MET A 187 3.32 16.84 14.26
C MET A 187 1.94 16.77 13.60
N TRP A 188 1.10 17.77 13.84
CA TRP A 188 -0.07 18.04 13.02
C TRP A 188 -0.32 19.54 12.87
N CYS A 189 -1.08 19.92 11.85
CA CYS A 189 -1.53 21.28 11.60
C CYS A 189 -2.99 21.30 11.07
N GLU A 190 -3.61 22.48 11.07
CA GLU A 190 -4.91 22.70 10.46
C GLU A 190 -4.82 22.62 8.92
N LEU A 191 -5.93 22.22 8.28
CA LEU A 191 -5.96 22.09 6.80
C LEU A 191 -5.95 23.42 6.05
N ASN A 192 -6.18 24.55 6.73
CA ASN A 192 -5.99 25.86 6.13
C ASN A 192 -4.51 26.21 6.15
N LEU A 193 -3.83 26.00 5.03
CA LEU A 193 -2.38 26.15 4.89
C LEU A 193 -1.91 27.59 5.09
N SER A 194 -2.78 28.58 4.85
CA SER A 194 -2.48 29.99 5.12
C SER A 194 -2.52 30.36 6.61
N ASP A 195 -3.10 29.50 7.44
CA ASP A 195 -3.16 29.65 8.89
C ASP A 195 -3.06 28.26 9.58
N PRO A 196 -1.88 27.60 9.49
CA PRO A 196 -1.78 26.16 9.75
C PRO A 196 -1.71 25.81 11.24
N HIS A 197 -1.40 26.74 12.14
CA HIS A 197 -1.27 26.50 13.60
C HIS A 197 -0.54 25.21 13.99
N PRO A 198 0.68 24.95 13.48
CA PRO A 198 1.35 23.68 13.71
C PRO A 198 1.54 23.39 15.21
N ARG A 199 1.28 22.15 15.58
CA ARG A 199 1.50 21.56 16.90
C ARG A 199 2.34 20.32 16.70
N GLY A 200 3.25 20.02 17.61
CA GLY A 200 4.08 18.85 17.36
C GLY A 200 5.28 18.74 18.24
N ASN A 201 6.37 18.41 17.56
CA ASN A 201 7.62 18.02 18.18
C ASN A 201 7.45 16.80 19.07
N TRP A 202 6.59 15.85 18.68
CA TRP A 202 6.32 14.65 19.47
C TRP A 202 7.27 13.51 19.18
N ILE A 203 7.63 12.81 20.25
CA ILE A 203 8.46 11.61 20.22
C ILE A 203 7.57 10.38 20.01
N PHE A 204 7.96 9.49 19.10
CA PHE A 204 7.19 8.27 18.81
C PHE A 204 7.60 7.12 19.74
N GLY A 205 7.15 7.19 20.99
CA GLY A 205 7.41 6.17 22.00
C GLY A 205 8.90 5.93 22.22
N LEU A 206 9.32 4.66 22.11
CA LEU A 206 10.73 4.28 22.21
C LEU A 206 11.41 4.04 20.86
N TYR A 207 10.67 4.21 19.75
CA TYR A 207 11.09 3.76 18.43
C TYR A 207 11.99 4.78 17.74
N THR A 208 13.01 4.27 17.06
CA THR A 208 13.90 5.07 16.21
C THR A 208 13.16 5.66 15.02
N ASN A 209 13.55 6.85 14.58
CA ASN A 209 12.99 7.47 13.38
C ASN A 209 13.49 6.79 12.08
N TYR A 210 14.35 5.78 12.17
CA TYR A 210 14.62 4.84 11.08
C TYR A 210 13.44 3.91 10.77
N THR A 211 12.39 3.85 11.60
CA THR A 211 11.24 2.96 11.39
C THR A 211 9.88 3.66 11.28
N THR A 212 9.79 4.99 11.37
CA THR A 212 8.50 5.66 11.63
C THR A 212 8.12 6.83 10.70
N CYS A 213 8.93 7.18 9.68
CA CYS A 213 8.90 8.51 9.07
C CYS A 213 8.78 8.61 7.53
N ASP A 214 8.61 7.52 6.77
CA ASP A 214 8.46 7.59 5.30
C ASP A 214 7.00 7.64 4.85
N TYR A 215 6.10 7.01 5.60
CA TYR A 215 4.71 6.92 5.18
C TYR A 215 3.77 6.92 6.36
N MET A 216 2.58 7.48 6.12
CA MET A 216 1.50 7.54 7.09
C MET A 216 0.17 7.40 6.36
N PHE A 217 -0.76 6.64 6.93
CA PHE A 217 -2.10 6.43 6.37
C PHE A 217 -3.10 6.03 7.45
N GLU A 218 -4.39 6.19 7.17
CA GLU A 218 -5.45 5.79 8.10
C GLU A 218 -5.61 4.25 8.12
N ILE A 219 -5.97 3.74 9.28
CA ILE A 219 -6.42 2.36 9.48
C ILE A 219 -7.95 2.37 9.45
N PRO A 220 -8.62 1.54 8.65
CA PRO A 220 -10.08 1.50 8.63
C PRO A 220 -10.67 1.25 10.01
N ASP A 221 -11.69 2.04 10.38
CA ASP A 221 -12.39 1.91 11.66
C ASP A 221 -12.89 0.48 11.89
N SER A 222 -13.38 -0.18 10.82
CA SER A 222 -13.92 -1.54 10.88
C SER A 222 -12.88 -2.56 11.38
N TRP A 223 -11.62 -2.39 10.96
CA TRP A 223 -10.49 -3.22 11.38
C TRP A 223 -10.00 -2.78 12.77
N SER A 224 -9.82 -1.47 12.97
CA SER A 224 -9.31 -0.89 14.23
C SER A 224 -10.19 -1.24 15.42
N ASP A 225 -11.50 -1.04 15.32
CA ASP A 225 -12.47 -1.32 16.38
C ASP A 225 -12.47 -2.80 16.81
N THR A 226 -12.13 -3.70 15.88
CA THR A 226 -12.12 -5.14 16.13
C THR A 226 -10.79 -5.62 16.71
N HIS A 227 -9.66 -5.13 16.19
CA HIS A 227 -8.35 -5.73 16.44
C HIS A 227 -7.40 -4.84 17.24
N ALA A 228 -7.51 -3.52 17.12
CA ALA A 228 -6.64 -2.58 17.81
C ALA A 228 -7.41 -1.31 18.22
N PRO A 229 -8.38 -1.42 19.17
CA PRO A 229 -9.37 -0.37 19.40
C PRO A 229 -8.74 1.02 19.59
N GLY A 230 -9.19 1.98 18.80
CA GLY A 230 -8.74 3.38 18.84
C GLY A 230 -7.37 3.65 18.22
N MET A 231 -6.72 2.65 17.61
CA MET A 231 -5.52 2.86 16.79
C MET A 231 -5.96 3.17 15.35
N SER A 232 -6.11 4.46 15.03
CA SER A 232 -6.71 4.89 13.76
C SER A 232 -5.69 5.32 12.70
N LEU A 233 -4.42 5.48 13.06
CA LEU A 233 -3.35 5.86 12.15
C LEU A 233 -2.27 4.79 12.11
N ALA A 234 -1.66 4.62 10.95
CA ALA A 234 -0.46 3.84 10.75
C ALA A 234 0.69 4.75 10.30
N THR A 235 1.89 4.52 10.82
CA THR A 235 3.13 5.16 10.34
C THR A 235 4.23 4.13 10.19
N GLY A 236 5.21 4.39 9.32
CA GLY A 236 6.28 3.44 9.10
C GLY A 236 7.42 3.96 8.24
N ARG A 237 8.43 3.12 8.08
CA ARG A 237 9.59 3.39 7.23
C ARG A 237 10.31 2.10 6.87
N PHE A 238 10.89 2.10 5.68
CA PHE A 238 11.95 1.18 5.32
C PHE A 238 13.23 1.97 5.04
N ARG A 239 14.28 1.71 5.82
CA ARG A 239 15.60 2.23 5.51
C ARG A 239 16.41 1.11 4.84
N ASP A 240 17.05 1.44 3.73
CA ASP A 240 18.04 0.59 3.08
C ASP A 240 19.14 0.12 4.07
N GLY A 241 19.74 -1.02 3.75
CA GLY A 241 20.66 -1.72 4.63
C GLY A 241 19.95 -2.40 5.80
N LEU A 242 20.62 -2.45 6.95
CA LEU A 242 20.21 -3.29 8.08
C LEU A 242 19.77 -2.52 9.34
N TRP A 243 19.81 -1.19 9.31
CA TRP A 243 19.63 -0.39 10.54
C TRP A 243 18.18 -0.24 10.98
N SER A 244 17.20 -0.33 10.07
CA SER A 244 15.77 -0.36 10.41
C SER A 244 15.20 -1.76 10.56
N GLY A 245 16.04 -2.81 10.53
CA GLY A 245 15.63 -4.21 10.50
C GLY A 245 15.81 -4.82 9.12
N ARG A 246 15.22 -6.00 8.90
CA ARG A 246 15.31 -6.75 7.64
C ARG A 246 13.95 -6.82 6.91
N GLY A 247 13.27 -5.68 6.84
CA GLY A 247 11.94 -5.53 6.24
C GLY A 247 11.31 -4.17 6.61
N PRO A 248 10.15 -3.83 6.05
CA PRO A 248 9.46 -2.57 6.35
C PRO A 248 8.89 -2.57 7.77
N ALA A 249 8.86 -1.41 8.40
CA ALA A 249 8.20 -1.22 9.68
C ALA A 249 6.84 -0.54 9.50
N LEU A 250 5.86 -0.94 10.30
CA LEU A 250 4.52 -0.38 10.34
C LEU A 250 4.00 -0.41 11.76
N PHE A 251 3.60 0.74 12.27
CA PHE A 251 3.05 0.91 13.61
C PHE A 251 1.65 1.48 13.52
N ALA A 252 0.69 0.80 14.12
CA ALA A 252 -0.59 1.41 14.44
C ALA A 252 -0.43 2.26 15.70
N PHE A 253 -1.00 3.47 15.71
CA PHE A 253 -0.96 4.32 16.90
C PHE A 253 -2.27 5.08 17.07
N ARG A 254 -2.58 5.38 18.33
CA ARG A 254 -3.72 6.22 18.66
C ARG A 254 -3.27 7.67 18.55
N PRO A 255 -3.88 8.49 17.67
CA PRO A 255 -3.63 9.92 17.67
C PRO A 255 -4.12 10.54 18.98
N TRP A 256 -3.63 11.73 19.30
CA TRP A 256 -3.97 12.39 20.57
C TRP A 256 -5.49 12.56 20.76
N PRO A 257 -5.99 12.38 22.00
CA PRO A 257 -7.41 12.48 22.32
C PRO A 257 -7.95 13.92 22.28
N SER A 258 -7.07 14.91 22.08
CA SER A 258 -7.43 16.33 21.99
C SER A 258 -6.68 17.03 20.86
N ASP A 259 -7.24 18.17 20.42
CA ASP A 259 -6.64 19.07 19.43
C ASP A 259 -5.57 20.00 20.05
N THR A 260 -5.10 19.76 21.27
CA THR A 260 -4.02 20.56 21.89
C THR A 260 -3.06 19.71 22.73
N PRO A 261 -2.43 18.66 22.17
CA PRO A 261 -1.36 17.96 22.87
C PRO A 261 -0.17 18.91 23.15
N ALA A 262 0.58 18.68 24.23
CA ALA A 262 1.68 19.57 24.59
C ALA A 262 2.90 19.34 23.69
N ASP A 263 3.64 20.41 23.39
CA ASP A 263 4.86 20.33 22.60
C ASP A 263 5.90 19.45 23.30
N GLY A 264 6.58 18.57 22.57
CA GLY A 264 7.58 17.65 23.15
C GLY A 264 7.00 16.40 23.83
N ASP A 265 5.67 16.25 23.89
CA ASP A 265 5.05 15.04 24.45
C ASP A 265 5.46 13.77 23.68
N THR A 266 5.31 12.62 24.35
CA THR A 266 5.55 11.31 23.76
C THR A 266 4.24 10.62 23.39
N ILE A 267 4.13 10.13 22.16
CA ILE A 267 3.08 9.21 21.75
C ILE A 267 3.38 7.87 22.42
N THR A 268 2.48 7.38 23.28
CA THR A 268 2.71 6.16 24.07
C THR A 268 1.80 5.00 23.67
N GLU A 269 0.67 5.28 23.03
CA GLU A 269 -0.26 4.27 22.54
C GLU A 269 0.12 3.83 21.14
N ILE A 270 1.08 2.90 21.07
CA ILE A 270 1.71 2.41 19.84
C ILE A 270 1.66 0.88 19.84
N LEU A 271 1.33 0.30 18.69
CA LEU A 271 1.28 -1.11 18.43
C LEU A 271 2.07 -1.44 17.14
N PRO A 272 3.22 -2.13 17.25
CA PRO A 272 3.93 -2.63 16.08
C PRO A 272 3.07 -3.67 15.35
N LEU A 273 2.77 -3.42 14.09
CA LEU A 273 2.11 -4.38 13.19
C LEU A 273 3.13 -5.07 12.28
N LEU A 274 4.14 -4.33 11.83
CA LEU A 274 5.33 -4.85 11.14
C LEU A 274 6.58 -4.28 11.83
N LEU A 275 7.47 -5.16 12.25
CA LEU A 275 8.83 -4.79 12.66
C LEU A 275 9.73 -6.03 12.55
N TYR A 276 10.59 -6.06 11.54
CA TYR A 276 11.50 -7.18 11.25
C TYR A 276 12.76 -7.16 12.13
N GLY A 277 12.51 -7.19 13.44
CA GLY A 277 13.48 -7.16 14.52
C GLY A 277 12.90 -6.59 15.82
N ILE A 278 13.79 -6.21 16.74
CA ILE A 278 13.45 -5.72 18.07
C ILE A 278 14.10 -4.36 18.31
N GLN A 279 13.29 -3.36 18.62
CA GLN A 279 13.76 -2.08 19.12
C GLN A 279 14.22 -2.25 20.58
N GLN A 280 15.53 -2.17 20.82
CA GLN A 280 16.06 -2.10 22.18
C GLN A 280 16.01 -0.66 22.70
N PRO A 281 15.64 -0.43 23.97
CA PRO A 281 15.68 0.89 24.57
C PRO A 281 17.05 1.55 24.43
N GLY A 282 17.09 2.76 23.88
CA GLY A 282 18.31 3.53 23.70
C GLY A 282 19.24 3.02 22.59
N ASN A 283 18.82 2.06 21.77
CA ASN A 283 19.54 1.67 20.55
C ASN A 283 18.91 2.35 19.34
N GLN A 284 19.73 2.87 18.43
CA GLN A 284 19.24 3.48 17.20
C GLN A 284 18.92 2.45 16.12
N HIS A 285 19.63 1.32 16.13
CA HIS A 285 19.45 0.26 15.16
C HIS A 285 18.49 -0.80 15.71
N ILE A 286 17.63 -1.30 14.84
CA ILE A 286 16.77 -2.45 15.15
C ILE A 286 17.66 -3.70 15.22
N GLN A 287 17.57 -4.42 16.34
CA GLN A 287 18.27 -5.69 16.50
C GLN A 287 17.49 -6.76 15.75
N THR A 288 18.17 -7.50 14.89
CA THR A 288 17.53 -8.46 14.01
C THR A 288 18.42 -9.68 13.82
N ASP A 289 17.80 -10.83 13.59
CA ASP A 289 18.47 -12.06 13.21
C ASP A 289 17.80 -12.65 11.95
N PRO A 290 18.43 -13.65 11.29
CA PRO A 290 17.92 -14.18 10.03
C PRO A 290 16.50 -14.78 10.07
N SER A 291 15.98 -15.13 11.25
CA SER A 291 14.61 -15.65 11.42
C SER A 291 13.53 -14.56 11.43
N MET A 292 13.91 -13.31 11.70
CA MET A 292 13.01 -12.15 11.76
C MET A 292 12.99 -11.36 10.45
N ARG A 293 13.35 -11.97 9.33
CA ARG A 293 13.55 -11.28 8.04
C ARG A 293 12.33 -11.43 7.15
N MET A 294 11.98 -10.36 6.43
CA MET A 294 11.00 -10.42 5.35
C MET A 294 11.51 -11.31 4.21
N ASP A 295 10.67 -12.21 3.72
CA ASP A 295 10.98 -13.06 2.58
C ASP A 295 11.34 -12.22 1.35
N GLY A 296 12.50 -12.53 0.77
CA GLY A 296 13.03 -11.79 -0.37
C GLY A 296 13.60 -10.41 -0.05
N PHE A 297 13.75 -10.02 1.22
CA PHE A 297 14.44 -8.79 1.63
C PHE A 297 15.79 -8.63 0.94
N ARG A 298 16.05 -7.42 0.43
CA ARG A 298 17.35 -6.98 -0.07
C ARG A 298 17.76 -5.69 0.61
N GLU A 299 19.06 -5.53 0.84
CA GLU A 299 19.62 -4.32 1.45
C GLU A 299 19.41 -3.07 0.60
N ALA A 300 19.26 -3.22 -0.72
CA ALA A 300 18.99 -2.12 -1.65
C ALA A 300 17.49 -1.84 -1.87
N ASP A 301 16.57 -2.60 -1.26
CA ASP A 301 15.14 -2.29 -1.36
C ASP A 301 14.86 -0.89 -0.79
N GLU A 302 13.82 -0.24 -1.27
CA GLU A 302 13.26 0.97 -0.68
C GLU A 302 11.74 0.87 -0.71
N TRP A 303 11.07 1.19 0.41
CA TRP A 303 9.62 1.30 0.48
C TRP A 303 9.27 2.64 1.11
N VAL A 304 8.70 3.54 0.32
CA VAL A 304 8.66 4.99 0.58
C VAL A 304 7.24 5.53 0.72
N GLY A 305 6.24 4.69 0.49
CA GLY A 305 4.83 5.03 0.62
C GLY A 305 4.03 3.82 1.08
N GLY A 306 2.82 4.06 1.58
CA GLY A 306 1.89 2.97 1.84
C GLY A 306 0.45 3.44 1.95
N ALA A 307 -0.47 2.48 1.87
CA ALA A 307 -1.89 2.71 2.07
C ALA A 307 -2.56 1.47 2.65
N TRP A 308 -3.56 1.68 3.49
CA TRP A 308 -4.51 0.63 3.85
C TRP A 308 -5.67 0.65 2.87
N ILE A 309 -5.81 -0.43 2.11
CA ILE A 309 -6.92 -0.62 1.18
C ILE A 309 -7.92 -1.54 1.84
N GLU A 310 -9.13 -1.03 2.04
CA GLU A 310 -10.28 -1.83 2.43
C GLU A 310 -11.43 -1.56 1.47
N THR A 311 -11.93 -2.64 0.89
CA THR A 311 -13.10 -2.64 0.02
C THR A 311 -14.17 -3.54 0.63
N ALA A 312 -15.37 -3.54 0.06
CA ALA A 312 -16.44 -4.43 0.54
C ALA A 312 -16.11 -5.94 0.41
N GLU A 313 -15.10 -6.32 -0.38
CA GLU A 313 -14.78 -7.72 -0.70
C GLU A 313 -13.40 -8.15 -0.21
N ALA A 314 -12.47 -7.21 -0.18
CA ALA A 314 -11.06 -7.49 0.02
C ALA A 314 -10.31 -6.33 0.67
N SER A 315 -9.21 -6.66 1.34
CA SER A 315 -8.34 -5.72 2.03
C SER A 315 -6.87 -6.11 1.88
N ALA A 316 -6.00 -5.10 1.98
CA ALA A 316 -4.57 -5.24 2.06
C ALA A 316 -3.94 -3.97 2.64
N VAL A 317 -2.84 -4.12 3.35
CA VAL A 317 -1.88 -3.02 3.45
C VAL A 317 -0.94 -3.12 2.26
N VAL A 318 -0.80 -2.04 1.50
CA VAL A 318 0.15 -1.95 0.39
C VAL A 318 1.28 -1.00 0.75
N LEU A 319 2.51 -1.39 0.42
CA LEU A 319 3.66 -0.49 0.44
C LEU A 319 4.17 -0.31 -0.98
N VAL A 320 4.51 0.93 -1.33
CA VAL A 320 5.05 1.32 -2.65
C VAL A 320 6.53 1.65 -2.53
N GLY A 321 7.31 1.26 -3.54
CA GLY A 321 8.75 1.51 -3.54
C GLY A 321 9.47 0.82 -4.68
N THR A 322 10.78 0.67 -4.53
CA THR A 322 11.65 0.00 -5.50
C THR A 322 12.29 -1.22 -4.89
N ARG A 323 12.16 -2.36 -5.58
CA ARG A 323 12.84 -3.61 -5.22
C ARG A 323 14.16 -3.74 -5.94
N GLY A 324 15.19 -4.16 -5.22
CA GLY A 324 16.47 -4.52 -5.81
C GLY A 324 16.45 -5.93 -6.41
N LEU A 325 16.91 -6.07 -7.65
CA LEU A 325 17.01 -7.33 -8.39
C LEU A 325 18.48 -7.64 -8.72
N GLY A 326 18.75 -8.94 -8.90
CA GLY A 326 20.10 -9.42 -9.19
C GLY A 326 21.02 -9.44 -7.98
N GLU A 327 22.32 -9.22 -8.23
CA GLU A 327 23.33 -9.05 -7.20
C GLU A 327 23.18 -7.70 -6.49
N VAL A 328 23.48 -7.67 -5.19
CA VAL A 328 23.35 -6.49 -4.33
C VAL A 328 24.71 -6.19 -3.70
N TRP A 329 25.12 -4.92 -3.68
CA TRP A 329 26.39 -4.49 -3.08
C TRP A 329 26.25 -3.13 -2.38
N TYR A 330 27.15 -2.86 -1.46
CA TYR A 330 27.35 -1.52 -0.92
C TYR A 330 28.54 -0.88 -1.63
N GLY A 331 28.36 0.29 -2.23
CA GLY A 331 29.38 0.95 -3.06
C GLY A 331 28.78 1.95 -4.03
N LEU A 332 29.25 1.95 -5.28
CA LEU A 332 28.84 2.90 -6.32
C LEU A 332 27.94 2.23 -7.37
N PRO A 333 27.12 3.01 -8.12
CA PRO A 333 26.23 2.44 -9.12
C PRO A 333 26.96 1.65 -10.22
N ASP A 334 28.22 1.98 -10.54
CA ASP A 334 28.99 1.29 -11.57
C ASP A 334 29.43 -0.16 -11.21
N GLY A 335 29.04 -0.66 -10.04
CA GLY A 335 29.43 -1.98 -9.53
C GLY A 335 30.67 -1.96 -8.64
N THR A 336 31.29 -0.80 -8.41
CA THR A 336 32.39 -0.67 -7.46
C THR A 336 31.90 -0.99 -6.06
N VAL A 337 32.53 -1.97 -5.40
CA VAL A 337 32.21 -2.38 -4.04
C VAL A 337 33.05 -1.60 -3.04
N TRP A 338 32.42 -1.07 -2.00
CA TRP A 338 33.11 -0.36 -0.92
C TRP A 338 33.80 -1.37 0.01
N PRO A 339 35.13 -1.28 0.20
CA PRO A 339 35.85 -2.18 1.11
C PRO A 339 35.64 -1.78 2.57
N ASP A 340 35.75 -2.75 3.48
CA ASP A 340 35.67 -2.53 4.93
C ASP A 340 36.83 -1.67 5.46
N GLU A 341 37.99 -1.75 4.80
CA GLU A 341 39.22 -1.08 5.19
C GLU A 341 39.82 -0.30 4.01
N PRO A 342 40.55 0.80 4.26
CA PRO A 342 41.14 1.62 3.21
C PRO A 342 42.20 0.84 2.38
N PRO A 343 42.48 1.27 1.13
CA PRO A 343 42.01 2.52 0.52
C PRO A 343 40.57 2.43 0.01
N TYR A 344 39.79 3.47 0.29
CA TYR A 344 38.43 3.59 -0.24
C TYR A 344 38.46 4.06 -1.69
N PRO A 345 37.51 3.62 -2.53
CA PRO A 345 37.29 4.17 -3.86
C PRO A 345 37.02 5.67 -3.82
N ASP A 346 37.31 6.36 -4.93
CA ASP A 346 36.88 7.74 -5.11
C ASP A 346 35.36 7.78 -5.36
N ASP A 347 34.65 8.67 -4.67
CA ASP A 347 33.22 8.93 -4.87
C ASP A 347 32.99 10.41 -5.20
N PRO A 348 33.26 10.83 -6.45
CA PRO A 348 33.16 12.23 -6.84
C PRO A 348 31.71 12.73 -6.95
N GLU A 349 30.72 11.83 -7.03
CA GLU A 349 29.30 12.16 -7.21
C GLU A 349 28.48 11.96 -5.93
N ASP A 350 29.11 11.54 -4.82
CA ASP A 350 28.47 11.28 -3.53
C ASP A 350 27.31 10.26 -3.63
N GLN A 351 27.54 9.20 -4.42
CA GLN A 351 26.55 8.17 -4.74
C GLN A 351 26.76 6.86 -3.98
N ARG A 352 27.67 6.85 -3.01
CA ARG A 352 27.91 5.67 -2.19
C ARG A 352 26.65 5.26 -1.43
N GLY A 353 26.22 4.02 -1.62
CA GLY A 353 25.09 3.45 -0.91
C GLY A 353 24.86 1.99 -1.28
N TRP A 354 23.67 1.46 -0.96
CA TRP A 354 23.24 0.15 -1.42
C TRP A 354 22.79 0.20 -2.88
N TRP A 355 23.32 -0.68 -3.69
CA TRP A 355 23.05 -0.80 -5.12
C TRP A 355 22.75 -2.25 -5.50
N CYS A 356 22.12 -2.42 -6.65
CA CYS A 356 21.85 -3.71 -7.25
C CYS A 356 21.93 -3.61 -8.79
N GLU A 357 21.84 -4.76 -9.46
CA GLU A 357 21.92 -4.80 -10.92
C GLU A 357 20.74 -4.05 -11.57
N GLU A 358 19.53 -4.24 -11.05
CA GLU A 358 18.31 -3.60 -11.55
C GLU A 358 17.36 -3.22 -10.42
N PHE A 359 16.67 -2.08 -10.54
CA PHE A 359 15.57 -1.67 -9.69
C PHE A 359 14.24 -1.81 -10.42
N GLU A 360 13.25 -2.36 -9.74
CA GLU A 360 11.87 -2.47 -10.24
C GLU A 360 10.90 -1.75 -9.28
N ALA A 361 10.12 -0.80 -9.79
CA ALA A 361 9.06 -0.17 -9.01
C ALA A 361 7.94 -1.17 -8.72
N GLN A 362 7.58 -1.33 -7.44
CA GLN A 362 6.58 -2.31 -7.00
C GLN A 362 5.59 -1.74 -5.98
N LEU A 363 4.40 -2.34 -5.97
CA LEU A 363 3.60 -2.47 -4.75
C LEU A 363 3.83 -3.86 -4.15
N ILE A 364 3.98 -3.95 -2.84
CA ILE A 364 3.92 -5.21 -2.08
C ILE A 364 2.71 -5.22 -1.15
N PHE A 365 2.10 -6.39 -0.98
CA PHE A 365 0.80 -6.54 -0.33
C PHE A 365 0.91 -7.40 0.93
N PHE A 366 0.45 -6.87 2.06
CA PHE A 366 0.35 -7.56 3.33
C PHE A 366 -1.10 -7.89 3.67
N ASP A 367 -1.32 -9.09 4.21
CA ASP A 367 -2.65 -9.53 4.63
C ASP A 367 -3.04 -8.83 5.93
N THR A 368 -4.17 -8.12 5.92
CA THR A 368 -4.70 -7.44 7.10
C THR A 368 -5.11 -8.40 8.21
N GLY A 369 -5.35 -9.68 7.88
CA GLY A 369 -5.54 -10.76 8.85
C GLY A 369 -4.26 -11.11 9.60
N ASP A 370 -3.12 -11.19 8.91
CA ASP A 370 -1.83 -11.45 9.56
C ASP A 370 -1.47 -10.28 10.51
N LEU A 371 -1.75 -9.03 10.11
CA LEU A 371 -1.60 -7.87 11.00
C LEU A 371 -2.56 -7.91 12.19
N ALA A 372 -3.74 -8.51 12.04
CA ALA A 372 -4.70 -8.66 13.12
C ALA A 372 -4.24 -9.71 14.14
N ASP A 373 -3.59 -10.78 13.67
CA ASP A 373 -2.96 -11.77 14.54
C ASP A 373 -1.84 -11.13 15.37
N VAL A 374 -1.01 -10.27 14.77
CA VAL A 374 -0.01 -9.47 15.52
C VAL A 374 -0.69 -8.58 16.55
N ALA A 375 -1.72 -7.83 16.15
CA ALA A 375 -2.44 -6.93 17.04
C ALA A 375 -3.09 -7.66 18.24
N CYS A 376 -3.54 -8.90 18.04
CA CYS A 376 -4.13 -9.76 19.06
C CYS A 376 -3.09 -10.55 19.88
N GLY A 377 -1.79 -10.41 19.60
CA GLY A 377 -0.71 -11.13 20.27
C GLY A 377 -0.65 -12.63 19.91
N LEU A 378 -1.16 -13.00 18.73
CA LEU A 378 -1.14 -14.36 18.18
C LEU A 378 0.06 -14.61 17.25
N ALA A 379 0.73 -13.55 16.80
CA ALA A 379 1.93 -13.57 15.98
C ALA A 379 2.91 -12.47 16.41
N ASP A 380 4.19 -12.64 16.11
CA ASP A 380 5.20 -11.61 16.30
C ASP A 380 5.18 -10.58 15.14
N PRO A 381 5.62 -9.32 15.35
CA PRO A 381 5.59 -8.29 14.29
C PRO A 381 6.47 -8.57 13.05
N TRP A 382 7.32 -9.60 13.07
CA TRP A 382 8.12 -10.04 11.92
C TRP A 382 7.53 -11.25 11.20
N ASP A 383 6.43 -11.82 11.71
CA ASP A 383 5.78 -12.99 11.12
C ASP A 383 4.96 -12.67 9.86
N PRO A 384 4.23 -11.53 9.76
CA PRO A 384 3.54 -11.20 8.51
C PRO A 384 4.52 -11.13 7.35
N GLN A 385 4.13 -11.64 6.18
CA GLN A 385 4.94 -11.63 4.97
C GLN A 385 4.13 -11.06 3.81
N PRO A 386 4.78 -10.40 2.84
CA PRO A 386 4.08 -9.94 1.66
C PRO A 386 3.55 -11.16 0.88
N TYR A 387 2.24 -11.19 0.60
CA TYR A 387 1.61 -12.32 -0.10
C TYR A 387 1.59 -12.14 -1.62
N ALA A 388 1.80 -10.91 -2.11
CA ALA A 388 1.83 -10.59 -3.53
C ALA A 388 2.66 -9.31 -3.80
N ALA A 389 2.98 -9.11 -5.08
CA ALA A 389 3.59 -7.89 -5.59
C ALA A 389 2.95 -7.48 -6.92
N PHE A 390 3.03 -6.20 -7.26
CA PHE A 390 2.56 -5.61 -8.52
C PHE A 390 3.63 -4.72 -9.12
N ASP A 391 4.09 -5.03 -10.33
CA ASP A 391 5.09 -4.24 -11.05
C ASP A 391 4.47 -2.95 -11.61
N LEU A 392 4.99 -1.82 -11.16
CA LEU A 392 4.58 -0.47 -11.56
C LEU A 392 5.40 0.05 -12.75
N THR A 393 6.58 -0.50 -13.01
CA THR A 393 7.54 -0.03 -14.01
C THR A 393 6.92 0.18 -15.41
N PRO A 394 6.01 -0.68 -15.89
CA PRO A 394 5.39 -0.47 -17.20
C PRO A 394 4.60 0.83 -17.34
N PHE A 395 4.14 1.43 -16.24
CA PHE A 395 3.30 2.62 -16.24
C PHE A 395 4.07 3.95 -16.12
N LEU A 396 5.32 3.89 -15.65
CA LEU A 396 6.18 5.04 -15.36
C LEU A 396 6.73 5.72 -16.63
N TYR A 397 6.95 7.02 -16.61
CA TYR A 397 7.35 7.86 -17.76
C TYR A 397 8.86 8.11 -17.82
N SER A 398 9.54 8.16 -16.67
CA SER A 398 10.92 8.66 -16.53
C SER A 398 11.97 7.55 -16.38
N VAL A 399 11.57 6.29 -16.18
CA VAL A 399 12.50 5.17 -16.01
C VAL A 399 13.36 4.99 -17.26
N SER A 400 14.64 5.33 -17.13
CA SER A 400 15.59 5.44 -18.25
C SER A 400 16.79 4.51 -18.13
N SER A 401 17.03 3.94 -16.94
CA SER A 401 18.13 3.03 -16.64
C SER A 401 17.68 1.92 -15.69
N PRO A 402 18.18 0.67 -15.83
CA PRO A 402 17.93 -0.39 -14.85
C PRO A 402 18.40 -0.01 -13.44
N GLN A 403 19.42 0.84 -13.31
CA GLN A 403 19.96 1.27 -12.01
C GLN A 403 19.30 2.55 -11.47
N GLN A 404 18.23 3.06 -12.10
CA GLN A 404 17.55 4.25 -11.61
C GLN A 404 16.83 3.93 -10.29
N LYS A 405 17.30 4.55 -9.19
CA LYS A 405 16.63 4.58 -7.88
C LYS A 405 15.43 5.52 -7.89
N GLU A 406 14.66 5.52 -6.81
CA GLU A 406 13.61 6.49 -6.55
C GLU A 406 12.58 6.58 -7.69
N GLN A 407 12.24 5.45 -8.31
CA GLN A 407 11.30 5.41 -9.45
C GLN A 407 9.87 5.80 -9.06
N VAL A 408 9.53 5.70 -7.77
CA VAL A 408 8.23 6.04 -7.20
C VAL A 408 8.43 6.68 -5.83
N SER A 409 7.49 7.53 -5.42
CA SER A 409 7.50 8.20 -4.12
C SER A 409 6.17 8.01 -3.37
N ALA A 410 5.49 9.09 -3.03
CA ALA A 410 4.29 9.09 -2.21
C ALA A 410 3.15 8.27 -2.82
N VAL A 411 2.30 7.73 -1.96
CA VAL A 411 0.99 7.20 -2.33
C VAL A 411 -0.06 7.73 -1.37
N CYS A 412 -1.24 8.04 -1.90
CA CYS A 412 -2.44 8.25 -1.09
C CYS A 412 -3.63 7.51 -1.69
N HIS A 413 -4.63 7.24 -0.85
CA HIS A 413 -5.78 6.41 -1.19
C HIS A 413 -7.09 7.19 -1.01
N ASP A 414 -7.95 7.11 -2.02
CA ASP A 414 -9.36 7.50 -1.95
C ASP A 414 -10.18 6.24 -1.64
N PRO A 415 -10.58 6.04 -0.37
CA PRO A 415 -11.31 4.83 0.04
C PRO A 415 -12.75 4.81 -0.48
N VAL A 416 -13.33 5.96 -0.83
CA VAL A 416 -14.74 6.04 -1.27
C VAL A 416 -14.85 5.58 -2.72
N ASN A 417 -13.94 6.03 -3.58
CA ASN A 417 -13.95 5.68 -5.01
C ASN A 417 -12.94 4.57 -5.36
N ASN A 418 -12.25 4.01 -4.36
CA ASN A 418 -11.26 2.94 -4.46
C ASN A 418 -10.14 3.28 -5.46
N ARG A 419 -9.44 4.39 -5.23
CA ARG A 419 -8.33 4.85 -6.09
C ARG A 419 -7.05 5.05 -5.32
N LEU A 420 -5.94 4.64 -5.92
CA LEU A 420 -4.59 4.97 -5.48
C LEU A 420 -4.03 6.06 -6.39
N TYR A 421 -3.40 7.05 -5.78
CA TYR A 421 -2.62 8.09 -6.43
C TYR A 421 -1.16 7.86 -6.07
N ILE A 422 -0.34 7.48 -7.04
CA ILE A 422 1.08 7.12 -6.85
C ILE A 422 1.94 8.14 -7.57
N PHE A 423 2.91 8.72 -6.86
CA PHE A 423 3.77 9.76 -7.39
C PHE A 423 5.00 9.14 -8.05
N GLU A 424 5.32 9.60 -9.25
CA GLU A 424 6.56 9.31 -9.97
C GLU A 424 7.40 10.59 -9.97
N PRO A 425 8.54 10.65 -9.26
CA PRO A 425 9.36 11.85 -9.21
C PRO A 425 10.08 12.08 -10.55
N LEU A 426 10.41 13.35 -10.83
CA LEU A 426 11.22 13.78 -11.98
C LEU A 426 10.72 13.25 -13.34
N ALA A 427 9.39 13.17 -13.49
CA ALA A 427 8.74 12.61 -14.67
C ALA A 427 8.16 13.67 -15.61
N ASP A 428 8.08 14.92 -15.14
CA ASP A 428 7.72 16.10 -15.92
C ASP A 428 8.76 17.20 -15.65
N GLU A 429 9.91 17.09 -16.33
CA GLU A 429 11.15 17.81 -15.97
C GLU A 429 11.55 17.45 -14.53
N ASP A 430 11.73 18.43 -13.62
CA ASP A 430 12.02 18.10 -12.21
C ASP A 430 10.75 17.94 -11.35
N LYS A 431 9.54 17.97 -11.94
CA LYS A 431 8.28 17.78 -11.19
C LYS A 431 7.86 16.30 -11.21
N PRO A 432 7.10 15.86 -10.19
CA PRO A 432 6.49 14.55 -10.22
C PRO A 432 5.28 14.51 -11.17
N LEU A 433 4.97 13.31 -11.66
CA LEU A 433 3.65 12.95 -12.19
C LEU A 433 2.87 12.16 -11.13
N VAL A 434 1.54 12.19 -11.22
CA VAL A 434 0.66 11.36 -10.38
C VAL A 434 -0.05 10.33 -11.24
N HIS A 435 0.22 9.06 -10.98
CA HIS A 435 -0.46 7.91 -11.58
C HIS A 435 -1.70 7.55 -10.80
N VAL A 436 -2.78 7.24 -11.51
CA VAL A 436 -4.05 6.86 -10.91
C VAL A 436 -4.34 5.40 -11.23
N PHE A 437 -4.53 4.59 -10.19
CA PHE A 437 -5.01 3.22 -10.28
C PHE A 437 -6.37 3.14 -9.61
N ARG A 438 -7.36 2.54 -10.28
CA ARG A 438 -8.64 2.19 -9.66
C ARG A 438 -8.63 0.73 -9.27
N ILE A 439 -9.23 0.39 -8.14
CA ILE A 439 -9.43 -0.99 -7.71
C ILE A 439 -10.77 -1.46 -8.26
N ARG A 440 -10.73 -2.50 -9.11
CA ARG A 440 -11.94 -3.09 -9.69
C ARG A 440 -12.63 -3.97 -8.65
N MET A 441 -13.83 -3.55 -8.24
CA MET A 441 -14.77 -4.39 -7.50
C MET A 441 -15.37 -5.46 -8.40
N GLU A 442 -15.63 -6.67 -7.89
CA GLU A 442 -16.44 -7.61 -8.64
C GLU A 442 -17.88 -7.08 -8.71
N THR A 443 -18.40 -6.94 -9.92
CA THR A 443 -19.84 -6.70 -10.05
C THR A 443 -20.52 -8.00 -9.65
N SER A 444 -21.34 -7.95 -8.62
CA SER A 444 -22.10 -9.09 -8.10
C SER A 444 -23.16 -9.56 -9.11
N VAL A 445 -22.71 -10.21 -10.17
CA VAL A 445 -23.49 -11.25 -10.83
C VAL A 445 -22.87 -12.55 -10.36
N ARG A 446 -23.42 -13.13 -9.28
CA ARG A 446 -23.23 -14.55 -8.98
C ARG A 446 -23.92 -15.36 -10.09
N GLU A 447 -23.30 -15.42 -11.27
CA GLU A 447 -23.48 -16.59 -12.11
C GLU A 447 -22.75 -17.72 -11.39
N SER A 448 -23.51 -18.76 -11.06
CA SER A 448 -22.97 -20.00 -10.51
C SER A 448 -22.13 -20.69 -11.57
N GLU A 449 -20.92 -20.21 -11.81
CA GLU A 449 -19.92 -20.97 -12.55
C GLU A 449 -19.29 -21.98 -11.60
N LYS A 450 -19.58 -23.25 -11.86
CA LYS A 450 -18.88 -24.40 -11.28
C LYS A 450 -17.37 -24.16 -11.33
N SER A 451 -16.77 -24.02 -10.14
CA SER A 451 -15.37 -24.32 -9.81
C SER A 451 -14.46 -24.59 -11.01
N ILE A 452 -13.89 -23.54 -11.59
CA ILE A 452 -12.71 -23.68 -12.45
C ILE A 452 -11.52 -23.49 -11.50
N GLU A 453 -10.83 -24.58 -11.18
CA GLU A 453 -9.62 -24.51 -10.37
C GLU A 453 -8.54 -23.64 -11.06
N PRO A 454 -7.85 -22.75 -10.33
CA PRO A 454 -6.78 -21.94 -10.89
C PRO A 454 -5.57 -22.81 -11.27
N GLY A 455 -4.87 -22.39 -12.33
CA GLY A 455 -3.60 -22.96 -12.75
C GLY A 455 -3.45 -23.14 -14.27
N LEU A 456 -4.20 -22.37 -15.06
CA LEU A 456 -3.93 -22.13 -16.47
C LEU A 456 -3.68 -20.63 -16.67
N ILE A 457 -2.46 -20.27 -17.03
CA ILE A 457 -2.03 -18.89 -17.33
C ILE A 457 -1.96 -18.72 -18.85
N LEU A 458 -2.47 -17.60 -19.35
CA LEU A 458 -2.47 -17.23 -20.77
C LEU A 458 -1.82 -15.84 -20.90
N PHE A 459 -0.59 -15.78 -21.40
CA PHE A 459 0.13 -14.51 -21.53
C PHE A 459 0.96 -14.45 -22.83
N PRO A 460 0.89 -13.34 -23.60
CA PRO A 460 -0.01 -12.20 -23.41
C PRO A 460 -1.49 -12.54 -23.70
N ASN A 461 -2.43 -11.84 -23.07
CA ASN A 461 -3.86 -11.98 -23.34
C ASN A 461 -4.59 -10.66 -22.98
N PRO A 462 -5.09 -9.87 -23.94
CA PRO A 462 -5.22 -10.16 -25.37
C PRO A 462 -3.90 -10.36 -26.11
N PHE A 463 -3.92 -11.07 -27.25
CA PHE A 463 -2.75 -11.28 -28.09
C PHE A 463 -3.05 -11.10 -29.58
N ASN A 464 -2.05 -10.62 -30.34
CA ASN A 464 -2.15 -10.54 -31.79
C ASN A 464 -1.67 -11.83 -32.46
N MET A 465 -0.36 -12.13 -32.43
CA MET A 465 0.22 -13.28 -33.16
C MET A 465 0.25 -14.57 -32.36
N GLU A 466 0.57 -14.50 -31.06
CA GLU A 466 0.69 -15.67 -30.20
C GLU A 466 0.49 -15.38 -28.70
N THR A 467 0.09 -16.40 -27.96
CA THR A 467 0.06 -16.44 -26.49
C THR A 467 0.79 -17.67 -25.99
N THR A 468 1.32 -17.61 -24.76
CA THR A 468 1.83 -18.78 -24.04
C THR A 468 0.76 -19.31 -23.10
N VAL A 469 0.49 -20.60 -23.20
CA VAL A 469 -0.40 -21.38 -22.32
C VAL A 469 0.47 -22.09 -21.29
N GLN A 470 0.39 -21.66 -20.03
CA GLN A 470 1.21 -22.20 -18.94
C GLN A 470 0.36 -22.91 -17.89
N PHE A 471 0.76 -24.11 -17.49
CA PHE A 471 0.10 -24.91 -16.44
C PHE A 471 1.10 -25.89 -15.82
N THR A 472 0.77 -26.45 -14.65
CA THR A 472 1.57 -27.50 -14.02
C THR A 472 1.03 -28.88 -14.41
N LEU A 473 1.90 -29.73 -14.96
CA LEU A 473 1.59 -31.12 -15.28
C LEU A 473 1.95 -32.02 -14.09
N GLU A 474 0.97 -32.70 -13.51
CA GLU A 474 1.19 -33.52 -12.30
C GLU A 474 1.85 -34.87 -12.60
N ARG A 475 1.62 -35.44 -13.78
CA ARG A 475 2.13 -36.75 -14.20
C ARG A 475 2.53 -36.72 -15.66
N ALA A 476 3.60 -37.44 -16.00
CA ALA A 476 4.03 -37.58 -17.39
C ALA A 476 2.88 -38.16 -18.24
N GLY A 477 2.59 -37.52 -19.37
CA GLY A 477 1.50 -37.93 -20.23
C GLY A 477 1.21 -36.94 -21.36
N PRO A 478 0.36 -37.31 -22.33
CA PRO A 478 -0.04 -36.41 -23.40
C PRO A 478 -0.97 -35.31 -22.87
N VAL A 479 -0.74 -34.09 -23.33
CA VAL A 479 -1.58 -32.92 -23.10
C VAL A 479 -2.38 -32.64 -24.36
N ARG A 480 -3.70 -32.56 -24.26
CA ARG A 480 -4.56 -32.12 -25.36
C ARG A 480 -5.04 -30.70 -25.11
N MET A 481 -4.73 -29.79 -26.04
CA MET A 481 -5.21 -28.42 -26.05
C MET A 481 -6.31 -28.27 -27.09
N ARG A 482 -7.46 -27.71 -26.72
CA ARG A 482 -8.56 -27.39 -27.64
C ARG A 482 -8.99 -25.96 -27.46
N VAL A 483 -9.39 -25.30 -28.53
CA VAL A 483 -9.89 -23.93 -28.54
C VAL A 483 -11.28 -23.92 -29.12
N TYR A 484 -12.18 -23.16 -28.49
CA TYR A 484 -13.58 -23.02 -28.88
C TYR A 484 -13.92 -21.55 -29.11
N ASP A 485 -14.74 -21.26 -30.12
CA ASP A 485 -15.34 -19.94 -30.31
C ASP A 485 -16.51 -19.70 -29.32
N LEU A 486 -17.04 -18.47 -29.28
CA LEU A 486 -18.18 -18.11 -28.42
C LEU A 486 -19.47 -18.91 -28.68
N ARG A 487 -19.56 -19.62 -29.81
CA ARG A 487 -20.70 -20.50 -30.14
C ARG A 487 -20.44 -21.95 -29.70
N GLY A 488 -19.33 -22.21 -29.02
CA GLY A 488 -18.92 -23.53 -28.55
C GLY A 488 -18.35 -24.43 -29.65
N ARG A 489 -18.03 -23.90 -30.83
CA ARG A 489 -17.42 -24.71 -31.91
C ARG A 489 -15.92 -24.81 -31.67
N GLU A 490 -15.38 -26.03 -31.73
CA GLU A 490 -13.93 -26.25 -31.70
C GLU A 490 -13.30 -25.66 -32.98
N VAL A 491 -12.35 -24.74 -32.81
CA VAL A 491 -11.67 -24.03 -33.90
C VAL A 491 -10.19 -24.38 -34.01
N LEU A 492 -9.59 -24.95 -32.95
CA LEU A 492 -8.22 -25.46 -32.94
C LEU A 492 -8.10 -26.63 -31.96
N SER A 493 -7.36 -27.68 -32.31
CA SER A 493 -7.02 -28.77 -31.40
C SER A 493 -5.60 -29.25 -31.66
N GLU A 494 -4.81 -29.36 -30.60
CA GLU A 494 -3.41 -29.77 -30.61
C GLU A 494 -3.17 -30.83 -29.52
N THR A 495 -2.26 -31.78 -29.76
CA THR A 495 -1.85 -32.76 -28.75
C THR A 495 -0.34 -32.80 -28.64
N VAL A 496 0.18 -32.49 -27.46
CA VAL A 496 1.62 -32.48 -27.15
C VAL A 496 1.94 -33.72 -26.31
N SER A 497 2.91 -34.51 -26.75
CA SER A 497 3.32 -35.76 -26.08
C SER A 497 4.76 -35.66 -25.56
N GLY A 498 5.12 -36.52 -24.62
CA GLY A 498 6.50 -36.61 -24.09
C GLY A 498 6.86 -35.56 -23.03
N LEU A 499 5.86 -34.92 -22.41
CA LEU A 499 6.08 -33.92 -21.35
C LEU A 499 6.32 -34.60 -19.99
N THR A 500 7.25 -34.05 -19.21
CA THR A 500 7.57 -34.48 -17.85
C THR A 500 6.72 -33.73 -16.82
N PRO A 501 6.50 -34.27 -15.61
CA PRO A 501 5.83 -33.55 -14.53
C PRO A 501 6.54 -32.23 -14.21
N GLY A 502 5.78 -31.20 -13.87
CA GLY A 502 6.27 -29.85 -13.56
C GLY A 502 5.64 -28.76 -14.44
N PRO A 503 6.19 -27.54 -14.40
CA PRO A 503 5.70 -26.43 -15.21
C PRO A 503 5.84 -26.72 -16.72
N VAL A 504 4.73 -26.57 -17.45
CA VAL A 504 4.67 -26.74 -18.91
C VAL A 504 4.26 -25.41 -19.55
N LYS A 505 4.91 -25.07 -20.67
CA LYS A 505 4.56 -23.93 -21.52
C LYS A 505 4.29 -24.43 -22.94
N ILE A 506 3.09 -24.14 -23.46
CA ILE A 506 2.69 -24.44 -24.84
C ILE A 506 2.43 -23.11 -25.55
N ARG A 507 3.03 -22.91 -26.73
CA ARG A 507 2.84 -21.70 -27.54
C ARG A 507 1.65 -21.88 -28.46
N LEU A 508 0.71 -20.93 -28.45
CA LEU A 508 -0.48 -20.94 -29.28
C LEU A 508 -0.43 -19.76 -30.25
N ARG A 509 -0.55 -20.01 -31.55
CA ARG A 509 -0.54 -18.99 -32.62
C ARG A 509 -1.96 -18.68 -33.09
N SER A 510 -2.25 -17.43 -33.42
CA SER A 510 -3.57 -16.94 -33.85
C SER A 510 -3.83 -17.06 -35.36
N GLU A 511 -2.93 -17.66 -36.13
CA GLU A 511 -2.98 -17.68 -37.60
C GLU A 511 -4.35 -18.14 -38.13
N SER A 512 -4.92 -19.19 -37.52
CA SER A 512 -6.23 -19.76 -37.83
C SER A 512 -7.41 -19.16 -37.06
N LEU A 513 -7.18 -18.18 -36.19
CA LEU A 513 -8.19 -17.53 -35.35
C LEU A 513 -8.51 -16.12 -35.87
N SER A 514 -9.77 -15.69 -35.82
CA SER A 514 -10.17 -14.30 -36.11
C SER A 514 -10.07 -13.44 -34.85
N THR A 515 -10.13 -12.10 -34.98
CA THR A 515 -10.30 -11.23 -33.81
C THR A 515 -11.57 -11.62 -33.04
N GLY A 516 -11.45 -11.86 -31.74
CA GLY A 516 -12.57 -12.33 -30.93
C GLY A 516 -12.15 -13.03 -29.64
N VAL A 517 -13.15 -13.47 -28.89
CA VAL A 517 -12.98 -14.19 -27.61
C VAL A 517 -13.09 -15.69 -27.86
N TYR A 518 -12.21 -16.45 -27.22
CA TYR A 518 -12.12 -17.91 -27.32
C TYR A 518 -11.98 -18.55 -25.94
N GLY A 519 -12.51 -19.77 -25.79
CA GLY A 519 -12.20 -20.64 -24.67
C GLY A 519 -11.10 -21.62 -25.04
N VAL A 520 -10.10 -21.81 -24.19
CA VAL A 520 -9.08 -22.87 -24.33
C VAL A 520 -9.29 -23.92 -23.24
N VAL A 521 -9.10 -25.18 -23.60
CA VAL A 521 -9.26 -26.34 -22.73
C VAL A 521 -7.98 -27.17 -22.82
N ILE A 522 -7.32 -27.36 -21.68
CA ILE A 522 -6.18 -28.26 -21.50
C ILE A 522 -6.67 -29.53 -20.80
N GLN A 523 -6.45 -30.67 -21.43
CA GLN A 523 -6.82 -31.97 -20.89
C GLN A 523 -5.58 -32.85 -20.72
N THR A 524 -5.35 -33.34 -19.49
CA THR A 524 -4.22 -34.19 -19.11
C THR A 524 -4.72 -35.37 -18.28
N GLY A 525 -4.81 -36.56 -18.87
CA GLY A 525 -5.36 -37.74 -18.18
C GLY A 525 -6.80 -37.49 -17.68
N GLN A 526 -6.97 -37.42 -16.36
CA GLN A 526 -8.26 -37.15 -15.71
C GLN A 526 -8.52 -35.66 -15.42
N MET A 527 -7.53 -34.78 -15.61
CA MET A 527 -7.66 -33.35 -15.35
C MET A 527 -8.10 -32.59 -16.60
N VAL A 528 -9.00 -31.63 -16.40
CA VAL A 528 -9.40 -30.63 -17.41
C VAL A 528 -9.23 -29.25 -16.79
N ARG A 529 -8.44 -28.39 -17.44
CA ARG A 529 -8.31 -26.97 -17.12
C ARG A 529 -8.89 -26.16 -18.27
N THR A 530 -9.54 -25.05 -17.95
CA THR A 530 -10.10 -24.14 -18.95
C THR A 530 -9.57 -22.73 -18.74
N GLY A 531 -9.50 -21.95 -19.81
CA GLY A 531 -9.09 -20.55 -19.79
C GLY A 531 -9.76 -19.77 -20.89
N LYS A 532 -9.78 -18.45 -20.77
CA LYS A 532 -10.36 -17.54 -21.76
C LYS A 532 -9.24 -16.73 -22.39
N MET A 533 -9.22 -16.65 -23.72
CA MET A 533 -8.26 -15.83 -24.46
C MET A 533 -8.95 -14.88 -25.45
N VAL A 534 -8.30 -13.76 -25.73
CA VAL A 534 -8.76 -12.73 -26.66
C VAL A 534 -7.72 -12.56 -27.75
N VAL A 535 -8.12 -12.83 -29.00
CA VAL A 535 -7.30 -12.60 -30.20
C VAL A 535 -7.61 -11.20 -30.74
N MET A 536 -6.59 -10.41 -31.04
CA MET A 536 -6.71 -9.06 -31.60
C MET A 536 -5.74 -8.90 -32.79
N LYS A 537 -6.24 -9.10 -34.01
CA LYS A 537 -5.47 -8.94 -35.25
C LYS A 537 -5.36 -7.50 -35.71
#